data_AF-A0A1I3D9N5-F1
#
_entry.id   AF-A0A1I3D9N5-F1
#
_cell.length_a   1.000
_cell.length_b   1.000
_cell.length_c   1.000
_cell.angle_alpha   90.00
_cell.angle_beta   90.00
_cell.angle_gamma   90.00
#
_symmetry.space_group_name_H-M   'P 1'
#
loop_
_entity.id
_entity.type
_entity.pdbx_description
1 polymer ?
#
loop_
_entity_poly.entity_id
_entity_poly.type
_entity_poly.pdbx_seq_one_letter_code
_entity_poly.pdbx_strand_id
1 'polypeptide(L)'
;MADVYFWKEAEKDYKKLDGTLKKWVNAAEERLRIRGSEIGKDLGNTSYSKLAGFKELKNQKLGIRLIFKPTKDNQIEIIEIVAIGKREDEKVFVTAEKRRKKYW
;
A
#
# COMPACT_ATOMS: atom_id res chain seq x y z
N MET A 1 5.07 -11.83 14.68
CA MET A 1 4.76 -11.49 13.27
C MET A 1 3.47 -10.70 13.26
N ALA A 2 3.35 -9.74 12.34
CA ALA A 2 2.13 -9.00 12.10
C ALA A 2 1.18 -9.78 11.18
N ASP A 3 -0.12 -9.63 11.43
CA ASP A 3 -1.15 -10.16 10.53
C ASP A 3 -1.38 -9.19 9.39
N VAL A 4 -1.19 -9.64 8.16
CA VAL A 4 -1.32 -8.80 6.96
C VAL A 4 -2.59 -9.17 6.20
N TYR A 5 -3.42 -8.15 5.95
CA TYR A 5 -4.70 -8.26 5.26
C TYR A 5 -4.74 -7.35 4.04
N PHE A 6 -5.42 -7.80 2.99
CA PHE A 6 -5.68 -6.98 1.80
C PHE A 6 -7.11 -6.50 1.84
N TRP A 7 -7.32 -5.20 1.59
CA TRP A 7 -8.65 -4.71 1.28
C TRP A 7 -9.11 -5.25 -0.07
N LYS A 8 -10.44 -5.32 -0.26
CA LYS A 8 -11.04 -5.90 -1.47
C LYS A 8 -10.51 -5.24 -2.76
N GLU A 9 -10.28 -3.94 -2.73
CA GLU A 9 -9.70 -3.21 -3.84
C GLU A 9 -8.21 -3.54 -4.04
N ALA A 10 -7.43 -3.66 -2.96
CA ALA A 10 -6.02 -4.05 -3.04
C ALA A 10 -5.85 -5.49 -3.58
N GLU A 11 -6.74 -6.42 -3.22
CA GLU A 11 -6.75 -7.75 -3.83
C GLU A 11 -6.99 -7.69 -5.34
N LYS A 12 -7.90 -6.83 -5.79
CA LYS A 12 -8.18 -6.65 -7.22
C LYS A 12 -6.97 -6.06 -7.94
N ASP A 13 -6.28 -5.12 -7.30
CA ASP A 13 -5.05 -4.55 -7.85
C ASP A 13 -3.97 -5.62 -7.99
N TYR A 14 -3.74 -6.40 -6.93
CA TYR A 14 -2.79 -7.51 -6.93
C TYR A 14 -3.09 -8.52 -8.05
N LYS A 15 -4.36 -8.89 -8.23
CA LYS A 15 -4.78 -9.86 -9.25
C LYS A 15 -4.41 -9.41 -10.67
N LYS A 16 -4.41 -8.10 -10.95
CA LYS A 16 -4.04 -7.51 -12.25
C LYS A 16 -2.53 -7.48 -12.52
N LEU A 17 -1.70 -7.63 -11.49
CA LEU A 17 -0.25 -7.67 -11.66
C LEU A 17 0.19 -9.01 -12.28
N ASP A 18 1.37 -9.02 -12.87
CA ASP A 18 2.01 -10.24 -13.38
C ASP A 18 3.51 -10.27 -13.04
N GLY A 19 4.13 -11.42 -13.34
CA GLY A 19 5.57 -11.64 -13.27
C GLY A 19 6.28 -10.99 -12.08
N THR A 20 7.19 -10.07 -12.40
CA THR A 20 8.07 -9.42 -11.43
C THR A 20 7.32 -8.53 -10.44
N LEU A 21 6.20 -7.93 -10.83
CA LEU A 21 5.41 -7.07 -9.96
C LEU A 21 4.71 -7.87 -8.86
N LYS A 22 4.10 -9.01 -9.21
CA LYS A 22 3.53 -9.94 -8.22
C LYS A 22 4.60 -10.46 -7.24
N LYS A 23 5.77 -10.84 -7.74
CA LYS A 23 6.89 -11.29 -6.89
C LYS A 23 7.30 -10.21 -5.90
N TRP A 24 7.36 -8.95 -6.34
CA TRP A 24 7.70 -7.84 -5.44
C TRP A 24 6.64 -7.62 -4.36
N VAL A 25 5.35 -7.70 -4.68
CA VAL A 25 4.28 -7.58 -3.68
C VAL A 25 4.32 -8.70 -2.67
N ASN A 26 4.51 -9.96 -3.10
CA ASN A 26 4.62 -11.10 -2.18
C ASN A 26 5.80 -10.92 -1.20
N ALA A 27 6.94 -10.43 -1.70
CA ALA A 27 8.10 -10.14 -0.85
C ALA A 27 7.85 -8.97 0.10
N ALA A 28 7.09 -7.96 -0.33
CA ALA A 28 6.68 -6.85 0.52
C ALA A 28 5.73 -7.32 1.64
N GLU A 29 4.75 -8.17 1.32
CA GLU A 29 3.84 -8.77 2.29
C GLU A 29 4.60 -9.56 3.35
N GLU A 30 5.53 -10.43 2.96
CA GLU A 30 6.33 -11.23 3.90
C GLU A 30 7.17 -10.33 4.82
N ARG A 31 7.79 -9.27 4.27
CA ARG A 31 8.52 -8.29 5.07
C ARG A 31 7.61 -7.55 6.06
N LEU A 32 6.37 -7.26 5.69
CA LEU A 32 5.38 -6.66 6.59
C LEU A 32 4.98 -7.66 7.69
N ARG A 33 4.83 -8.95 7.40
CA ARG A 33 4.60 -9.98 8.41
C ARG A 33 5.73 -10.06 9.44
N ILE A 34 6.98 -9.95 8.99
CA ILE A 34 8.15 -10.06 9.87
C ILE A 34 8.37 -8.77 10.67
N ARG A 35 8.40 -7.62 9.98
CA ARG A 35 8.86 -6.35 10.54
C ARG A 35 7.75 -5.37 10.93
N GLY A 36 6.50 -5.71 10.62
CA GLY A 36 5.37 -4.85 10.93
C GLY A 36 5.52 -3.44 10.36
N SER A 37 5.17 -2.45 11.17
CA SER A 37 5.20 -1.03 10.82
C SER A 37 6.58 -0.38 10.91
N GLU A 38 7.65 -1.12 11.21
CA GLU A 38 9.02 -0.57 11.23
C GLU A 38 9.52 -0.18 9.83
N ILE A 39 8.95 -0.76 8.79
CA ILE A 39 9.31 -0.49 7.40
C ILE A 39 8.34 0.48 6.75
N GLY A 40 8.72 0.97 5.57
CA GLY A 40 7.92 1.90 4.79
C GLY A 40 8.05 3.35 5.26
N LYS A 41 7.73 4.26 4.34
CA LYS A 41 7.74 5.71 4.56
C LYS A 41 6.38 6.15 5.10
N ASP A 42 6.37 6.93 6.17
CA ASP A 42 5.13 7.56 6.67
C ASP A 42 4.53 8.51 5.64
N LEU A 43 3.21 8.41 5.49
CA LEU A 43 2.41 9.33 4.70
C LEU A 43 1.80 10.39 5.62
N GLY A 44 1.62 11.58 5.05
CA GLY A 44 1.01 12.72 5.72
C GLY A 44 -0.34 13.08 5.13
N ASN A 45 -0.93 14.12 5.69
CA ASN A 45 -2.07 14.79 5.07
C ASN A 45 -1.57 15.86 4.08
N THR A 46 -2.24 15.97 2.95
CA THR A 46 -2.09 17.03 1.95
C THR A 46 -3.44 17.72 1.74
N SER A 47 -3.48 18.75 0.89
CA SER A 47 -4.75 19.41 0.50
C SER A 47 -5.72 18.47 -0.21
N TYR A 48 -5.24 17.38 -0.82
CA TYR A 48 -6.04 16.46 -1.62
C TYR A 48 -6.05 15.01 -1.10
N SER A 49 -5.31 14.69 -0.03
CA SER A 49 -5.24 13.35 0.53
C SER A 49 -5.07 13.37 2.05
N LYS A 50 -5.88 12.59 2.78
CA LYS A 50 -5.77 12.44 4.24
C LYS A 50 -5.26 11.05 4.59
N LEU A 51 -3.95 10.85 4.53
CA LEU A 51 -3.27 9.56 4.74
C LEU A 51 -2.30 9.57 5.93
N ALA A 52 -2.42 10.52 6.85
CA ALA A 52 -1.71 10.42 8.12
C ALA A 52 -2.03 9.08 8.82
N GLY A 53 -0.98 8.39 9.29
CA GLY A 53 -1.07 7.05 9.87
C GLY A 53 -1.02 5.90 8.85
N PHE A 54 -0.91 6.20 7.56
CA PHE A 54 -0.60 5.22 6.51
C PHE A 54 0.89 5.26 6.18
N LYS A 55 1.38 4.19 5.58
CA LYS A 55 2.76 4.04 5.14
C LYS A 55 2.86 3.51 3.72
N GLU A 56 4.00 3.74 3.10
CA GLU A 56 4.28 3.37 1.72
C GLU A 56 5.53 2.50 1.59
N LEU A 57 5.42 1.42 0.83
CA LEU A 57 6.55 0.74 0.21
C LEU A 57 6.57 1.04 -1.29
N LYS A 58 7.75 1.37 -1.83
CA LYS A 58 7.92 1.62 -3.27
C LYS A 58 9.15 0.95 -3.85
N ASN A 59 9.05 0.56 -5.11
CA ASN A 59 10.19 0.20 -5.93
C ASN A 59 10.17 1.00 -7.22
N GLN A 60 11.02 2.03 -7.27
CA GLN A 60 11.09 2.96 -8.39
C GLN A 60 11.56 2.29 -9.69
N LYS A 61 12.45 1.30 -9.61
CA LYS A 61 12.95 0.58 -10.79
C LYS A 61 11.85 -0.24 -11.46
N LEU A 62 10.98 -0.85 -10.65
CA LEU A 62 9.83 -1.62 -11.12
C LEU A 62 8.58 -0.77 -11.36
N GLY A 63 8.61 0.51 -10.96
CA GLY A 63 7.43 1.38 -11.05
C GLY A 63 6.25 0.85 -10.24
N ILE A 64 6.45 0.38 -9.01
CA ILE A 64 5.36 -0.15 -8.17
C ILE A 64 5.34 0.47 -6.78
N ARG A 65 4.12 0.68 -6.27
CA ARG A 65 3.83 1.22 -4.94
C ARG A 65 2.80 0.35 -4.22
N LEU A 66 2.96 0.23 -2.92
CA LEU A 66 2.04 -0.44 -2.00
C LEU A 66 1.81 0.48 -0.81
N ILE A 67 0.54 0.83 -0.57
CA ILE A 67 0.13 1.66 0.57
C ILE A 67 -0.57 0.76 1.59
N PHE A 68 -0.18 0.91 2.85
CA PHE A 68 -0.72 0.11 3.94
C PHE A 68 -0.95 0.96 5.19
N LYS A 69 -1.75 0.43 6.11
CA LYS A 69 -2.08 1.04 7.40
C LYS A 69 -1.72 0.08 8.53
N PRO A 70 -0.77 0.44 9.41
CA PRO A 70 -0.66 -0.20 10.71
C PRO A 70 -1.91 0.10 11.55
N THR A 71 -2.47 -0.93 12.18
CA THR A 71 -3.61 -0.78 13.09
C THR A 71 -3.21 -1.17 14.52
N LYS A 72 -4.17 -1.08 15.44
CA LYS A 72 -3.98 -1.61 16.80
C LYS A 72 -3.87 -3.14 16.71
N ASP A 73 -3.18 -3.77 17.66
CA ASP A 73 -3.03 -5.24 17.72
C ASP A 73 -2.12 -5.86 16.65
N ASN A 74 -1.11 -5.12 16.18
CA ASN A 74 -0.06 -5.64 15.30
C ASN A 74 -0.59 -6.16 13.94
N GLN A 75 -1.70 -5.60 13.46
CA GLN A 75 -2.24 -5.91 12.13
C GLN A 75 -1.87 -4.82 11.12
N ILE A 76 -1.70 -5.23 9.86
CA ILE A 76 -1.40 -4.36 8.73
C ILE A 76 -2.43 -4.56 7.64
N GLU A 77 -3.06 -3.48 7.24
CA GLU A 77 -4.03 -3.46 6.15
C GLU A 77 -3.39 -2.88 4.90
N ILE A 78 -3.22 -3.68 3.85
CA ILE A 78 -2.80 -3.24 2.52
C ILE A 78 -4.04 -2.70 1.79
N ILE A 79 -4.01 -1.42 1.44
CA ILE A 79 -5.19 -0.70 0.94
C ILE A 79 -5.12 -0.36 -0.55
N GLU A 80 -3.91 -0.27 -1.11
CA GLU A 80 -3.67 0.10 -2.50
C GLU A 80 -2.38 -0.57 -2.98
N ILE A 81 -2.45 -1.14 -4.18
CA ILE A 81 -1.26 -1.57 -4.91
C ILE A 81 -1.36 -0.99 -6.32
N VAL A 82 -0.32 -0.35 -6.80
CA VAL A 82 -0.35 0.24 -8.15
C VAL A 82 0.99 0.10 -8.84
N ALA A 83 0.94 -0.35 -10.09
CA ALA A 83 2.03 -0.25 -11.03
C ALA A 83 1.94 1.13 -11.70
N ILE A 84 2.81 2.06 -11.31
CA ILE A 84 2.81 3.46 -11.71
C ILE A 84 3.76 3.66 -12.90
N GLY A 85 3.25 4.23 -14.00
CA GLY A 85 4.07 4.93 -14.99
C GLY A 85 4.34 6.39 -14.55
N LYS A 86 5.42 7.02 -15.06
CA LYS A 86 5.97 8.34 -14.65
C LYS A 86 4.98 9.53 -14.46
N ARG A 87 3.70 9.44 -14.86
CA ARG A 87 2.71 10.54 -14.82
C ARG A 87 1.52 10.34 -13.87
N GLU A 88 1.46 9.24 -13.10
CA GLU A 88 0.29 8.93 -12.23
C GLU A 88 0.57 9.05 -10.72
N ASP A 89 1.73 9.60 -10.35
CA ASP A 89 2.27 9.52 -8.99
C ASP A 89 1.41 10.24 -7.92
N GLU A 90 0.62 11.25 -8.29
CA GLU A 90 -0.32 11.91 -7.36
C GLU A 90 -1.69 11.22 -7.28
N LYS A 91 -2.14 10.57 -8.37
CA LYS A 91 -3.48 9.94 -8.45
C LYS A 91 -3.61 8.76 -7.49
N VAL A 92 -2.51 8.08 -7.18
CA VAL A 92 -2.51 6.97 -6.22
C VAL A 92 -2.95 7.42 -4.83
N PHE A 93 -2.50 8.58 -4.35
CA PHE A 93 -2.86 9.07 -3.02
C PHE A 93 -4.31 9.52 -2.92
N VAL A 94 -4.87 10.03 -4.03
CA VAL A 94 -6.30 10.35 -4.13
C VAL A 94 -7.13 9.07 -4.13
N THR A 95 -6.68 8.02 -4.84
CA THR A 95 -7.37 6.73 -4.87
C THR A 95 -7.35 6.05 -3.50
N ALA A 96 -6.19 6.03 -2.84
CA ALA A 96 -6.04 5.53 -1.48
C ALA A 96 -6.91 6.31 -0.49
N GLU A 97 -7.02 7.64 -0.63
CA GLU A 97 -7.91 8.46 0.20
C GLU A 97 -9.39 8.11 0.01
N LYS A 98 -9.83 7.94 -1.24
CA LYS A 98 -11.20 7.51 -1.56
C LYS A 98 -11.52 6.14 -0.97
N ARG A 99 -10.58 5.19 -1.07
CA ARG A 99 -10.72 3.87 -0.45
C ARG A 99 -10.79 4.01 1.06
N ARG A 100 -9.90 4.78 1.68
CA ARG A 100 -9.93 5.03 3.14
C ARG A 100 -11.31 5.51 3.60
N LYS A 101 -11.90 6.49 2.92
CA LYS A 101 -13.26 7.01 3.21
C LYS A 101 -14.38 5.97 3.08
N LYS A 102 -14.17 4.89 2.34
CA LYS A 102 -15.19 3.84 2.17
C LYS A 102 -15.22 2.89 3.37
N TYR A 103 -14.09 2.72 4.04
CA TYR A 103 -13.92 1.79 5.16
C TYR A 103 -13.89 2.49 6.52
N TRP A 104 -14.20 3.80 6.56
CA TRP A 104 -14.27 4.64 7.75
C TRP A 104 -15.48 5.57 7.67
#